data_AF-A0A3B5KWP8-F1
#
_entry.id   AF-A0A3B5KWP8-F1
#
_cell.length_a   1.000
_cell.length_b   1.000
_cell.length_c   1.000
_cell.angle_alpha   90.00
_cell.angle_beta   90.00
_cell.angle_gamma   90.00
#
_symmetry.space_group_name_H-M   'P 1'
#
loop_
_entity.id
_entity.type
_entity.pdbx_description
1 polymer ?
#
loop_
_entity_poly.entity_id
_entity_poly.type
_entity_poly.pdbx_seq_one_letter_code
_entity_poly.pdbx_strand_id
1 'polypeptide(L)' 'LQVYKGLDIITNKVTAEERAQCAHHMLDFVDPLVRTYTVVDFRNKALDRNKLPIVVGGTNYYIESLLWKVLLDTGVSEFM' A
#
# COMPACT_ATOMS: atom_id res chain seq x y z
N LEU A 1 1.14 -7.19 -3.05
CA LEU A 1 0.88 -8.59 -2.61
C LEU A 1 0.79 -8.73 -1.10
N GLN A 2 1.71 -8.15 -0.32
CA GLN A 2 1.74 -8.32 1.14
C GLN A 2 0.53 -7.73 1.91
N VAL A 3 -0.36 -6.99 1.23
CA VAL A 3 -1.65 -6.54 1.76
C VAL A 3 -2.62 -7.69 2.04
N TYR A 4 -2.46 -8.84 1.35
CA TYR A 4 -3.41 -9.96 1.40
C TYR A 4 -3.18 -10.88 2.59
N LYS A 5 -4.27 -11.31 3.23
CA LYS A 5 -4.26 -12.16 4.42
C LYS A 5 -3.75 -13.57 4.15
N GLY A 6 -2.95 -14.10 5.08
CA GLY A 6 -2.56 -15.54 5.12
C GLY A 6 -1.61 -16.01 4.01
N LEU A 7 -1.14 -15.11 3.13
CA LEU A 7 -0.19 -15.43 2.06
C LEU A 7 1.27 -15.15 2.46
N ASP A 8 1.64 -15.46 3.69
CA ASP A 8 2.86 -14.93 4.32
C ASP A 8 4.13 -15.44 3.65
N ILE A 9 4.23 -16.76 3.46
CA ILE A 9 5.40 -17.43 2.86
C ILE A 9 5.58 -16.99 1.40
N ILE A 10 4.51 -17.12 0.59
CA ILE A 10 4.59 -16.84 -0.85
C ILE A 10 4.79 -15.35 -1.17
N THR A 11 4.41 -14.46 -0.26
CA THR A 11 4.61 -13.00 -0.43
C THR A 11 5.80 -12.45 0.36
N ASN A 12 6.59 -13.34 0.97
CA ASN A 12 7.77 -13.03 1.76
C ASN A 12 7.50 -11.91 2.78
N LYS A 13 6.42 -12.07 3.56
CA LYS A 13 6.09 -11.11 4.61
C LYS A 13 7.11 -11.20 5.73
N VAL A 14 7.41 -10.04 6.29
CA VAL A 14 8.14 -9.86 7.54
C VAL A 14 7.51 -10.69 8.65
N THR A 15 8.33 -11.30 9.51
CA THR A 15 7.87 -12.21 10.57
C THR A 15 7.14 -11.47 11.68
N ALA A 16 6.47 -12.20 12.58
CA ALA A 16 5.82 -11.57 13.74
C ALA A 16 6.84 -10.88 14.66
N GLU A 17 8.01 -11.50 14.84
CA GLU A 17 9.11 -10.99 15.66
C GLU A 17 9.69 -9.70 15.08
N GLU A 18 9.90 -9.64 13.76
CA GLU A 18 10.38 -8.44 13.07
C GLU A 18 9.31 -7.33 13.07
N ARG A 19 8.03 -7.68 12.86
CA ARG A 19 6.90 -6.74 12.92
C ARG A 19 6.72 -6.11 14.30
N ALA A 20 7.10 -6.80 15.37
CA ALA A 20 7.00 -6.26 16.72
C ALA A 20 7.99 -5.11 16.99
N GLN A 21 9.04 -4.96 16.17
CA GLN A 21 10.08 -3.95 16.37
C GLN A 21 9.61 -2.54 15.98
N CYS A 22 8.64 -2.42 15.07
CA CYS A 22 8.04 -1.13 14.71
C CYS A 22 6.64 -1.30 14.10
N ALA A 23 5.84 -0.23 14.13
CA ALA A 23 4.50 -0.27 13.53
C ALA A 23 4.60 -0.41 12.00
N HIS A 24 3.97 -1.45 11.47
CA HIS A 24 3.85 -1.66 10.04
C HIS A 24 2.41 -1.41 9.58
N HIS A 25 2.25 -0.61 8.54
CA HIS A 25 0.99 -0.39 7.85
C HIS A 25 0.93 -1.24 6.58
N MET A 26 -0.26 -1.35 5.98
CA MET A 26 -0.43 -1.97 4.66
C MET A 26 -0.02 -3.45 4.55
N LEU A 27 -0.07 -4.19 5.66
CA LEU A 27 0.20 -5.62 5.71
C LEU A 27 -1.03 -6.38 6.20
N ASP A 28 -1.32 -7.53 5.59
CA ASP A 28 -2.21 -8.57 6.13
C ASP A 28 -3.65 -8.11 6.48
N PHE A 29 -4.27 -7.26 5.66
CA PHE A 29 -5.58 -6.67 5.96
C PHE A 29 -6.65 -6.90 4.87
N VAL A 30 -6.25 -7.33 3.67
CA VAL A 30 -7.18 -7.62 2.56
C VAL A 30 -7.45 -9.11 2.49
N ASP A 31 -8.71 -9.51 2.46
CA ASP A 31 -9.08 -10.90 2.20
C ASP A 31 -8.91 -11.21 0.70
N PRO A 32 -8.00 -12.13 0.31
CA PRO A 32 -7.73 -12.44 -1.09
C PRO A 32 -8.91 -13.07 -1.83
N LEU A 33 -9.90 -13.64 -1.13
CA LEU A 33 -11.07 -14.28 -1.74
C LEU A 33 -12.23 -13.32 -1.95
N VAL A 34 -12.24 -12.19 -1.24
CA VAL A 34 -13.38 -11.26 -1.22
C VAL A 34 -13.13 -10.02 -2.07
N ARG A 35 -11.88 -9.52 -2.12
CA ARG A 35 -11.62 -8.21 -2.72
C ARG A 35 -10.23 -8.12 -3.35
N THR A 36 -10.17 -7.46 -4.50
CA THR A 36 -8.92 -6.98 -5.11
C THR A 36 -8.49 -5.65 -4.49
N TYR A 37 -7.17 -5.48 -4.35
CA TYR A 37 -6.57 -4.24 -3.86
C TYR A 37 -5.84 -3.52 -4.98
N THR A 38 -6.25 -2.28 -5.26
CA THR A 38 -5.72 -1.50 -6.39
C THR A 38 -4.65 -0.50 -5.97
N VAL A 39 -3.94 0.05 -6.95
CA VAL A 39 -3.00 1.16 -6.72
C VAL A 39 -3.71 2.42 -6.21
N VAL A 40 -4.97 2.65 -6.64
CA VAL A 40 -5.78 3.79 -6.18
C VAL A 40 -6.13 3.61 -4.71
N ASP A 41 -6.50 2.39 -4.30
CA ASP A 41 -6.72 2.05 -2.88
C ASP A 41 -5.45 2.28 -2.05
N PHE A 42 -4.29 1.86 -2.57
CA PHE A 42 -3.00 2.07 -1.92
C PHE A 42 -2.72 3.56 -1.74
N ARG A 43 -2.74 4.35 -2.81
CA ARG A 43 -2.49 5.80 -2.78
C ARG A 43 -3.34 6.50 -1.74
N ASN A 44 -4.64 6.17 -1.70
CA ASN A 44 -5.59 6.84 -0.82
C ASN A 44 -5.44 6.44 0.66
N LYS A 45 -4.75 5.33 0.98
CA LYS A 45 -4.65 4.80 2.35
C LYS A 45 -3.23 4.72 2.92
N ALA A 46 -2.19 4.76 2.09
CA ALA A 46 -0.83 4.42 2.51
C ALA A 46 -0.17 5.44 3.43
N LEU A 47 -0.62 6.70 3.42
CA LEU A 47 0.03 7.79 4.16
C LEU A 47 -0.84 8.27 5.33
N ASP A 48 -0.38 8.01 6.54
CA ASP A 48 -0.81 8.73 7.74
C ASP A 48 0.00 10.03 7.86
N ARG A 49 -0.66 11.15 8.18
CA ARG A 49 -0.05 12.49 8.24
C ARG A 49 0.52 12.85 9.62
N ASN A 50 0.33 12.01 10.62
CA ASN A 50 0.72 12.31 11.99
C ASN A 50 2.19 12.00 12.32
N LYS A 51 2.89 11.26 11.45
CA LYS A 51 4.31 10.90 11.59
C LYS A 51 5.00 10.94 10.22
N LEU A 52 6.32 10.95 10.20
CA LEU A 52 7.10 10.82 8.97
C LEU A 52 6.89 9.40 8.41
N PRO A 53 6.28 9.23 7.22
CA PRO A 53 6.08 7.91 6.63
C PRO A 53 7.39 7.37 6.05
N ILE A 54 7.65 6.08 6.26
CA ILE A 54 8.74 5.33 5.62
C ILE A 54 8.09 4.27 4.72
N VAL A 55 8.28 4.40 3.40
CA VAL A 55 7.75 3.45 2.43
C VAL A 55 8.85 2.44 2.10
N VAL A 56 8.56 1.15 2.32
CA VAL A 56 9.52 0.05 2.11
C VAL A 56 8.97 -0.93 1.07
N GLY A 57 9.81 -1.30 0.10
CA GLY A 57 9.43 -2.21 -0.98
C GLY A 57 8.40 -1.60 -1.93
N GLY A 58 7.50 -2.44 -2.43
CA GLY A 58 6.54 -2.08 -3.48
C GLY A 58 7.14 -2.15 -4.89
N THR A 59 6.29 -2.09 -5.89
CA THR A 59 6.74 -1.89 -7.28
C THR A 59 6.83 -0.40 -7.56
N ASN A 60 7.61 -0.02 -8.58
CA ASN A 60 7.72 1.40 -9.00
C ASN A 60 6.34 2.02 -9.20
N TYR A 61 5.40 1.29 -9.80
CA TYR A 61 4.03 1.77 -10.02
C TYR A 61 3.31 2.22 -8.73
N TYR A 62 3.47 1.49 -7.63
CA TYR A 62 2.85 1.86 -6.35
C TYR A 62 3.58 3.04 -5.68
N ILE A 63 4.90 3.08 -5.77
CA ILE A 63 5.72 4.19 -5.25
C ILE A 63 5.40 5.49 -6.01
N GLU A 64 5.45 5.43 -7.33
CA GLU A 64 5.15 6.54 -8.23
C GLU A 64 3.75 7.10 -8.01
N SER A 65 2.76 6.24 -7.68
CA SER A 65 1.40 6.71 -7.37
C SER A 65 1.31 7.61 -6.14
N LEU A 66 2.29 7.53 -5.22
CA LEU A 66 2.38 8.41 -4.05
C LEU A 66 3.15 9.71 -4.37
N LEU A 67 4.10 9.64 -5.30
CA LEU A 67 5.00 10.75 -5.62
C LEU A 67 4.41 11.68 -6.69
N TRP A 68 3.67 11.14 -7.66
CA TRP A 68 3.25 11.85 -8.86
C TRP A 68 1.74 11.86 -9.02
N LYS A 69 1.17 13.04 -9.26
CA LYS A 69 -0.26 13.22 -9.53
C LYS A 69 -0.68 12.78 -10.94
N VAL A 70 0.27 12.77 -11.89
CA VAL A 70 -0.01 12.50 -13.32
C VAL A 70 -0.23 11.02 -13.64
N LEU A 71 0.20 10.11 -12.75
CA LEU A 71 0.22 8.67 -13.04
C LEU A 71 -1.17 8.01 -13.00
N LEU A 72 -2.10 8.60 -12.27
CA LEU A 72 -3.45 8.08 -12.08
C LEU A 72 -4.44 9.19 -12.39
N ASP A 73 -5.23 9.00 -13.44
CA ASP A 73 -6.33 9.90 -13.74
C ASP A 73 -7.31 9.93 -12.56
N THR A 74 -7.40 11.08 -11.91
CA THR A 74 -8.29 11.28 -10.76
C THR A 74 -9.73 11.58 -11.17
N GLY A 75 -10.03 11.65 -12.47
CA GLY A 75 -11.37 12.00 -12.96
C GLY A 75 -11.80 13.42 -12.57
N VAL A 76 -10.86 14.24 -12.13
CA VAL A 76 -11.09 15.67 -11.91
C VAL A 76 -10.81 16.34 -13.24
N SER A 77 -11.85 16.51 -14.06
CA SER A 77 -11.78 17.47 -15.14
C SER A 77 -11.59 18.85 -14.51
N GLU A 78 -10.39 19.41 -14.62
CA GLU A 78 -10.21 20.84 -14.48
C GLU A 78 -10.94 21.49 -15.67
N PHE A 79 -12.23 21.76 -15.49
CA PHE A 79 -12.91 22.78 -16.28
C PHE A 79 -12.40 24.13 -15.79
N MET A 80 -11.45 24.71 -16.53
CA MET A 80 -11.30 26.16 -16.68
C MET A 80 -11.35 26.49 -18.17
#